data_AF-A0A348VSG8-F1
#
_entry.id   AF-A0A348VSG8-F1
#
_cell.length_a   1.000
_cell.length_b   1.000
_cell.length_c   1.000
_cell.angle_alpha   90.00
_cell.angle_beta   90.00
_cell.angle_gamma   90.00
#
_symmetry.space_group_name_H-M   'P 1'
#
loop_
_entity.id
_entity.type
_entity.pdbx_description
1 polymer ?
#
loop_
_entity_poly.entity_id
_entity_poly.type
_entity_poly.pdbx_seq_one_letter_code
_entity_poly.pdbx_strand_id
1 'polypeptide(L)' 'MCHYCTGKFRPDELTMDHLIPIVRGGKSVHGNLVPACKDCNNKKKYLLPMEWEEYLRSIKDPNE' A
#
# COMPACT_ATOMS: atom_id res chain seq x y z
N MET A 1 7.65 0.44 9.68
CA MET A 1 7.26 -0.83 9.00
C MET A 1 6.31 -0.46 7.87
N CYS A 2 6.44 -1.08 6.70
CA CYS A 2 5.50 -0.87 5.59
C CYS A 2 4.15 -1.52 5.93
N HIS A 3 3.04 -0.81 5.71
CA HIS A 3 1.70 -1.30 5.99
C HIS A 3 1.31 -2.50 5.11
N TYR A 4 1.81 -2.56 3.88
CA TYR A 4 1.40 -3.58 2.90
C TYR A 4 2.22 -4.86 2.97
N CYS A 5 3.54 -4.77 2.80
CA CYS A 5 4.40 -5.95 2.81
C CYS A 5 4.93 -6.31 4.19
N THR A 6 4.58 -5.55 5.24
CA THR A 6 5.08 -5.71 6.62
C THR A 6 6.60 -5.67 6.77
N GLY A 7 7.33 -5.31 5.72
CA GLY A 7 8.79 -5.20 5.73
C GLY A 7 9.28 -4.08 6.67
N LYS A 8 10.48 -4.27 7.21
CA LYS A 8 11.18 -3.25 7.99
C LYS A 8 12.01 -2.39 7.05
N PHE A 9 11.78 -1.09 7.08
CA PHE A 9 12.44 -0.08 6.27
C PHE A 9 12.84 1.07 7.19
N ARG A 10 13.88 1.81 6.81
CA ARG A 10 14.24 3.04 7.50
C ARG A 10 13.14 4.11 7.29
N PRO A 11 13.00 5.09 8.20
CA PRO A 11 11.98 6.12 8.06
C PRO A 11 12.05 6.90 6.73
N ASP A 12 13.25 7.12 6.20
CA ASP A 12 13.53 7.81 4.93
C ASP A 12 13.17 7.00 3.68
N GLU A 13 12.96 5.69 3.83
CA GLU A 13 12.55 4.79 2.75
C GLU A 13 11.03 4.58 2.71
N LEU A 14 10.33 5.01 3.77
CA LEU A 14 8.89 4.98 3.87
C LEU A 14 8.30 6.27 3.28
N THR A 15 7.20 6.08 2.56
CA THR A 15 6.38 7.12 1.97
C THR A 15 5.00 7.08 2.60
N MET A 16 4.31 8.21 2.58
CA MET A 16 2.92 8.31 2.99
C MET A 16 2.04 7.95 1.80
N ASP A 17 1.14 6.98 1.99
CA ASP A 17 0.19 6.54 0.97
C ASP A 17 -1.25 6.62 1.48
N HIS A 18 -2.19 6.79 0.54
CA HIS A 18 -3.62 6.84 0.82
C HIS A 18 -4.24 5.46 0.57
N LEU A 19 -4.87 4.88 1.60
CA LEU A 19 -5.60 3.60 1.48
C LEU A 19 -6.64 3.68 0.36
N ILE A 20 -7.49 4.70 0.42
CA ILE A 20 -8.37 5.12 -0.67
C ILE A 20 -7.66 6.23 -1.45
N PRO A 21 -7.32 6.02 -2.74
CA PRO A 21 -6.67 7.05 -3.54
C PRO A 21 -7.48 8.35 -3.61
N ILE A 22 -6.79 9.49 -3.66
CA ILE A 22 -7.44 10.82 -3.79
C ILE A 22 -8.37 10.86 -5.02
N VAL A 23 -7.93 10.28 -6.13
CA VAL A 23 -8.72 10.21 -7.38
C VAL A 23 -10.03 9.43 -7.23
N ARG A 24 -10.19 8.62 -6.17
CA ARG A 24 -11.41 7.90 -5.83
C ARG A 24 -12.13 8.49 -4.61
N GLY A 25 -11.85 9.75 -4.26
CA GLY A 25 -12.51 10.46 -3.16
C GLY A 25 -11.87 10.28 -1.78
N GLY A 26 -10.68 9.66 -1.71
CA GLY A 26 -9.93 9.53 -0.47
C GLY A 26 -9.48 10.87 0.12
N LYS A 27 -9.54 11.01 1.44
CA LYS A 27 -9.14 12.23 2.17
C LYS A 27 -7.79 12.06 2.84
N SER A 28 -7.03 13.15 3.00
CA SER A 28 -5.79 13.17 3.78
C SER A 28 -6.07 13.26 5.28
N VAL A 29 -6.61 12.18 5.84
CA VAL A 29 -6.93 12.06 7.28
C VAL A 29 -6.16 10.90 7.88
N HIS A 30 -5.91 10.93 9.19
CA HIS A 30 -5.12 9.89 9.88
C HIS A 30 -5.59 8.46 9.57
N GLY A 31 -6.90 8.22 9.52
CA GLY A 31 -7.45 6.89 9.20
C GLY A 31 -7.32 6.43 7.74
N ASN A 32 -6.87 7.28 6.83
CA ASN A 32 -6.68 6.94 5.42
C ASN A 32 -5.19 7.00 5.00
N LEU A 33 -4.30 7.40 5.90
CA LEU A 33 -2.88 7.55 5.63
C LEU A 33 -2.09 6.43 6.28
N VAL A 34 -1.25 5.75 5.50
CA VAL A 34 -0.42 4.65 6.00
C VAL A 34 1.03 4.78 5.52
N PRO A 35 2.01 4.30 6.31
CA PRO A 35 3.39 4.23 5.85
C PRO A 35 3.56 3.07 4.88
N ALA A 36 4.06 3.34 3.68
CA ALA A 36 4.32 2.36 2.63
C ALA A 36 5.75 2.49 2.10
N CYS A 37 6.44 1.38 1.84
CA CYS A 37 7.71 1.45 1.12
C CYS A 37 7.48 1.90 -0.33
N LYS A 38 8.53 2.47 -0.96
CA LYS A 38 8.46 2.95 -2.35
C LYS A 38 7.96 1.89 -3.32
N ASP A 39 8.39 0.63 -3.17
CA ASP A 39 7.98 -0.47 -4.06
C ASP A 39 6.49 -0.77 -3.95
N CYS A 40 5.96 -0.91 -2.74
CA CYS A 40 4.53 -1.15 -2.54
C CYS A 40 3.69 0.02 -3.03
N ASN A 41 4.11 1.26 -2.72
CA ASN A 41 3.41 2.46 -3.16
C ASN A 41 3.37 2.56 -4.70
N ASN A 42 4.51 2.33 -5.37
CA ASN A 42 4.60 2.32 -6.83
C ASN A 42 3.80 1.18 -7.49
N LYS A 43 3.71 0.02 -6.84
CA LYS A 43 2.93 -1.13 -7.33
C LYS A 43 1.42 -0.94 -7.15
N LYS A 44 1.00 -0.31 -6.05
CA LYS A 44 -0.41 -0.03 -5.76
C LYS A 44 -1.01 0.96 -6.77
N LYS A 45 -0.29 2.02 -7.16
CA LYS A 45 -0.77 3.06 -8.07
C LYS A 45 -2.19 3.56 -7.69
N TYR A 46 -3.18 3.26 -8.53
CA TYR A 46 -4.59 3.64 -8.40
C TYR A 46 -5.50 2.47 -8.02
N LEU A 47 -4.92 1.33 -7.63
CA LEU A 47 -5.65 0.17 -7.17
C LEU A 47 -6.38 0.50 -5.85
N LEU A 48 -7.63 0.06 -5.79
CA LEU A 48 -8.40 0.00 -4.56
C LEU A 48 -7.81 -1.02 -3.59
N PRO A 49 -8.14 -0.91 -2.29
CA PRO A 49 -7.74 -1.90 -1.30
C PRO A 49 -8.04 -3.36 -1.71
N MET A 50 -9.21 -3.64 -2.29
CA MET A 50 -9.57 -5.00 -2.73
C MET A 50 -8.66 -5.53 -3.86
N GLU A 51 -8.44 -4.71 -4.89
CA GLU A 51 -7.55 -5.04 -6.02
C GLU A 51 -6.10 -5.23 -5.54
N TRP A 52 -5.69 -4.45 -4.54
CA TRP A 52 -4.39 -4.56 -3.91
C TRP A 52 -4.27 -5.80 -3.01
N GLU A 53 -5.31 -6.16 -2.27
CA GLU A 53 -5.34 -7.40 -1.48
C GLU A 53 -5.28 -8.65 -2.34
N GLU A 54 -5.94 -8.65 -3.50
CA GLU A 54 -5.80 -9.71 -4.51
C GLU A 54 -4.36 -9.77 -5.05
N TYR A 55 -3.75 -8.63 -5.37
CA TYR A 55 -2.34 -8.57 -5.75
C TYR A 55 -1.40 -9.07 -4.64
N LEU A 56 -1.64 -8.68 -3.39
CA LEU A 56 -0.85 -9.12 -2.25
C LEU A 56 -1.01 -10.62 -1.96
N ARG A 57 -2.19 -11.20 -2.26
CA ARG A 57 -2.41 -12.65 -2.20
C ARG A 57 -1.65 -13.39 -3.28
N SER A 58 -1.70 -12.92 -4.54
CA SER A 58 -1.00 -13.57 -5.65
C SER A 58 0.53 -13.55 -5.53
N ILE A 59 1.10 -12.59 -4.80
CA ILE A 59 2.55 -12.60 -4.50
C ILE A 59 2.91 -13.44 -3.26
N LYS A 60 1.95 -13.78 -2.40
CA LYS A 60 2.20 -14.56 -1.17
C LYS A 60 2.04 -16.06 -1.38
N ASP A 61 1.25 -16.49 -2.37
CA ASP A 61 1.14 -17.89 -2.78
C ASP A 61 1.82 -18.13 -4.14
N PRO A 62 3.07 -18.65 -4.16
CA PRO A 62 3.70 -19.12 -5.38
C PRO A 62 3.25 -20.53 -5.81
N ASN A 63 2.28 -21.15 -5.12
CA ASN A 63 1.78 -22.50 -5.41
C ASN A 63 0.24 -22.51 -5.48
N GLU A 64 -0.30 -22.05 -6.61
CA GLU A 64 -1.57 -22.55 -7.15
C GLU A 64 -1.37 -22.90 -8.63
#